data_AF-A0A7S4ERA4-F1
#
_entry.id   AF-A0A7S4ERA4-F1
#
_cell.length_a   1.000
_cell.length_b   1.000
_cell.length_c   1.000
_cell.angle_alpha   90.00
_cell.angle_beta   90.00
_cell.angle_gamma   90.00
#
_symmetry.space_group_name_H-M   'P 1'
#
loop_
_entity.id
_entity.type
_entity.pdbx_description
1 polymer ?
#
loop_
_entity_poly.entity_id
_entity_poly.type
_entity_poly.pdbx_seq_one_letter_code
_entity_poly.pdbx_strand_id
1 'polypeptide(L)'
;VELQNELLRAMQHNLTREEVAQLENDIAELIEEDAAWDKRTAQLRLQCIFALKSEASSVVKLSRLTLGELTQEMEELAEQYEESLQMEGLRVKYNQRRGYHLTVPADHRMTAEQNGFISIQRQSKKTISCSTERISQRNSRAREAIQQILATTEKEISPLIDKVRSLLHLLFGISESIALLDMVV
;
A
#
# COMPACT_ATOMS: atom_id res chain seq x y z
N VAL A 1 0.30 45.75 -4.98
CA VAL A 1 1.10 46.56 -4.03
C VAL A 1 2.55 46.41 -4.45
N GLU A 2 3.20 47.47 -4.93
CA GLU A 2 4.62 47.39 -5.28
C GLU A 2 5.44 47.28 -3.99
N LEU A 3 6.08 46.13 -3.79
CA LEU A 3 7.05 45.95 -2.70
C LEU A 3 8.25 46.85 -2.99
N GLN A 4 8.55 47.82 -2.12
CA GLN A 4 9.72 48.69 -2.29
C GLN A 4 11.02 48.06 -1.78
N ASN A 5 10.92 47.03 -0.93
CA ASN A 5 12.06 46.36 -0.33
C ASN A 5 12.57 45.22 -1.24
N GLU A 6 13.84 45.29 -1.63
CA GLU A 6 14.50 44.29 -2.49
C GLU A 6 14.48 42.87 -1.90
N LEU A 7 14.60 42.76 -0.58
CA LEU A 7 14.55 41.48 0.13
C LEU A 7 13.16 40.82 -0.03
N LEU A 8 12.09 41.59 0.15
CA LEU A 8 10.71 41.08 -0.02
C LEU A 8 10.42 40.70 -1.48
N ARG A 9 11.02 41.39 -2.47
CA ARG A 9 10.93 41.00 -3.88
C ARG A 9 11.64 39.69 -4.16
N ALA A 10 12.83 39.49 -3.61
CA ALA A 10 13.58 38.25 -3.75
C ALA A 10 12.83 37.06 -3.12
N MET A 11 12.25 37.25 -1.93
CA MET A 11 11.39 36.25 -1.29
C MET A 11 10.18 35.94 -2.15
N GLN A 12 9.46 36.95 -2.63
CA GLN A 12 8.30 36.75 -3.50
C GLN A 12 8.68 35.94 -4.75
N HIS A 13 9.79 36.28 -5.41
CA HIS A 13 10.26 35.56 -6.59
C HIS A 13 10.56 34.08 -6.29
N ASN A 14 11.18 33.78 -5.15
CA ASN A 14 11.46 32.40 -4.74
C ASN A 14 10.18 31.63 -4.39
N LEU A 15 9.19 32.28 -3.77
CA LEU A 15 7.91 31.67 -3.41
C LEU A 15 7.00 31.40 -4.62
N THR A 16 7.18 32.13 -5.73
CA THR A 16 6.35 32.00 -6.94
C THR A 16 7.05 31.26 -8.08
N ARG A 17 7.99 30.35 -7.77
CA ARG A 17 8.71 29.57 -8.78
C ARG A 17 7.79 28.57 -9.46
N GLU A 18 7.64 28.70 -10.78
CA GLU A 18 6.78 27.84 -11.60
C GLU A 18 7.25 26.37 -11.54
N GLU A 19 8.54 26.13 -11.38
CA GLU A 19 9.09 24.77 -11.28
C GLU A 19 8.55 24.00 -10.06
N VAL A 20 8.25 24.72 -8.98
CA VAL A 20 7.72 24.14 -7.74
C VAL A 20 6.22 23.90 -7.85
N ALA A 21 5.48 24.83 -8.48
CA ALA A 21 4.07 24.60 -8.81
C ALA A 21 3.90 23.40 -9.75
N GLN A 22 4.78 23.24 -10.74
CA GLN A 22 4.77 22.08 -11.62
C GLN A 22 5.14 20.79 -10.87
N LEU A 23 6.07 20.83 -9.92
CA LEU A 23 6.38 19.69 -9.08
C LEU A 23 5.16 19.25 -8.24
N GLU A 24 4.42 20.20 -7.68
CA GLU A 24 3.19 19.92 -6.95
C GLU A 24 2.14 19.23 -7.83
N ASN A 25 1.95 19.73 -9.07
CA ASN A 25 1.05 19.11 -10.05
C ASN A 25 1.48 17.67 -10.39
N ASP A 26 2.76 17.43 -10.62
CA ASP A 26 3.28 16.09 -10.92
C ASP A 26 3.07 15.11 -9.76
N ILE A 27 3.24 15.58 -8.51
CA ILE A 27 2.93 14.78 -7.31
C ILE A 27 1.44 14.46 -7.28
N ALA A 28 0.58 15.46 -7.48
CA ALA A 28 -0.86 15.33 -7.43
C ALA A 28 -1.42 14.44 -8.55
N GLU A 29 -0.78 14.38 -9.73
CA GLU A 29 -1.18 13.48 -10.82
C GLU A 29 -0.89 12.01 -10.50
N LEU A 30 0.19 11.74 -9.76
CA LEU A 30 0.71 10.40 -9.54
C LEU A 30 0.25 9.77 -8.22
N ILE A 31 0.25 10.53 -7.14
CA ILE A 31 0.09 10.06 -5.76
C ILE A 31 -1.32 10.35 -5.24
N GLU A 32 -1.94 9.37 -4.57
CA GLU A 32 -3.22 9.58 -3.88
C GLU A 32 -3.10 10.61 -2.76
N GLU A 33 -4.11 11.47 -2.59
CA GLU A 33 -4.09 12.54 -1.57
C GLU A 33 -3.98 12.00 -0.14
N ASP A 34 -4.58 10.84 0.11
CA ASP A 34 -4.56 10.16 1.40
C ASP A 34 -3.31 9.27 1.60
N ALA A 35 -2.35 9.29 0.67
CA ALA A 35 -1.12 8.52 0.77
C ALA A 35 -0.21 9.07 1.88
N ALA A 36 -0.43 8.58 3.10
CA ALA A 36 0.39 8.92 4.26
C ALA A 36 1.47 7.85 4.52
N TRP A 37 2.61 8.28 5.06
CA TRP A 37 3.59 7.37 5.64
C TRP A 37 3.25 7.06 7.11
N ASP A 38 2.78 5.84 7.41
CA ASP A 38 2.63 5.37 8.79
C ASP A 38 3.73 4.35 9.14
N LYS A 39 4.47 4.60 10.24
CA LYS A 39 5.53 3.73 10.75
C LYS A 39 5.03 2.34 11.17
N ARG A 40 3.71 2.12 11.29
CA ARG A 40 3.13 0.81 11.60
C ARG A 40 3.25 -0.13 10.39
N THR A 41 4.10 -1.14 10.51
CA THR A 41 4.54 -2.04 9.43
C THR A 41 3.40 -2.70 8.64
N ALA A 42 2.29 -3.05 9.29
CA ALA A 42 1.14 -3.69 8.64
C ALA A 42 0.38 -2.71 7.72
N GLN A 43 0.28 -1.45 8.11
CA GLN A 43 -0.38 -0.39 7.34
C GLN A 43 0.48 0.05 6.15
N LEU A 44 1.80 0.02 6.31
CA LEU A 44 2.74 0.47 5.30
C LEU A 44 2.61 -0.28 3.97
N ARG A 45 2.47 -1.60 3.98
CA ARG A 45 2.31 -2.36 2.72
C ARG A 45 0.98 -2.07 2.04
N LEU A 46 -0.09 -1.88 2.82
CA LEU A 46 -1.40 -1.51 2.28
C LEU A 46 -1.35 -0.10 1.69
N GLN A 47 -0.71 0.84 2.38
CA GLN A 47 -0.46 2.19 1.87
C GLN A 47 0.32 2.14 0.56
N CYS A 48 1.41 1.38 0.47
CA CYS A 48 2.15 1.23 -0.79
C CYS A 48 1.30 0.60 -1.92
N ILE A 49 0.42 -0.35 -1.61
CA ILE A 49 -0.49 -0.94 -2.60
C ILE A 49 -1.42 0.12 -3.19
N PHE A 50 -1.84 1.11 -2.40
CA PHE A 50 -2.81 2.14 -2.77
C PHE A 50 -2.21 3.54 -2.98
N ALA A 51 -0.90 3.72 -2.85
CA ALA A 51 -0.26 5.03 -2.89
C ALA A 51 -0.35 5.73 -4.27
N LEU A 52 -0.31 4.95 -5.35
CA LEU A 52 -0.50 5.48 -6.70
C LEU A 52 -1.98 5.64 -7.04
N LYS A 53 -2.32 6.72 -7.74
CA LYS A 53 -3.62 6.88 -8.37
C LYS A 53 -3.88 5.76 -9.37
N SER A 54 -5.13 5.31 -9.45
CA SER A 54 -5.49 4.21 -10.37
C SER A 54 -5.41 4.61 -11.83
N GLU A 55 -5.50 5.91 -12.10
CA GLU A 55 -5.38 6.56 -13.41
C GLU A 55 -3.92 6.60 -13.88
N ALA A 56 -2.97 6.62 -12.94
CA ALA A 56 -1.55 6.71 -13.25
C ALA A 56 -0.98 5.40 -13.84
N SER A 57 -1.61 4.25 -13.57
CA SER A 57 -1.12 2.98 -14.12
C SER A 57 -2.23 1.95 -14.28
N SER A 58 -2.45 1.52 -15.54
CA SER A 58 -3.36 0.43 -15.87
C SER A 58 -2.91 -0.90 -15.26
N VAL A 59 -1.60 -1.14 -15.15
CA VAL A 59 -1.03 -2.35 -14.53
C VAL A 59 -1.36 -2.41 -13.05
N VAL A 60 -1.20 -1.29 -12.33
CA VAL A 60 -1.55 -1.19 -10.91
C VAL A 60 -3.06 -1.40 -10.74
N LYS A 61 -3.89 -0.74 -11.55
CA LYS A 61 -5.34 -0.88 -11.52
C LYS A 61 -5.79 -2.33 -11.71
N LEU A 62 -5.31 -3.00 -12.76
CA LEU A 62 -5.66 -4.40 -13.06
C LEU A 62 -5.16 -5.36 -11.97
N SER A 63 -3.96 -5.11 -11.43
CA SER A 63 -3.40 -5.94 -10.36
C SER A 63 -4.18 -5.78 -9.04
N ARG A 64 -4.66 -4.57 -8.72
CA ARG A 64 -5.54 -4.32 -7.56
C ARG A 64 -6.88 -5.02 -7.72
N LEU A 65 -7.49 -4.97 -8.90
CA LEU A 65 -8.73 -5.70 -9.20
C LEU A 65 -8.54 -7.21 -9.02
N THR A 66 -7.48 -7.76 -9.62
CA THR A 66 -7.13 -9.18 -9.49
C THR A 66 -6.92 -9.58 -8.03
N LEU A 67 -6.24 -8.74 -7.24
CA LEU A 67 -6.04 -8.99 -5.81
C LEU A 67 -7.36 -9.00 -5.03
N GLY A 68 -8.29 -8.10 -5.35
CA GLY A 68 -9.63 -8.06 -4.78
C GLY A 68 -10.42 -9.33 -5.10
N GLU A 69 -10.47 -9.72 -6.38
CA GLU A 69 -11.13 -10.95 -6.84
C GLU A 69 -10.57 -12.18 -6.14
N LEU A 70 -9.24 -12.32 -6.09
CA LEU A 70 -8.59 -13.45 -5.41
C LEU A 70 -8.91 -13.48 -3.91
N THR A 71 -8.99 -12.31 -3.26
CA THR A 71 -9.34 -12.23 -1.84
C THR A 71 -10.78 -12.70 -1.63
N GLN A 72 -11.70 -12.23 -2.45
CA GLN A 72 -13.10 -12.64 -2.40
C GLN A 72 -13.23 -14.15 -2.64
N GLU A 73 -12.60 -14.69 -3.68
CA GLU A 73 -12.62 -16.13 -3.95
C GLU A 73 -12.08 -16.95 -2.78
N MET A 74 -11.08 -16.45 -2.05
CA MET A 74 -10.55 -17.15 -0.87
C MET A 74 -11.52 -17.12 0.32
N GLU A 75 -12.23 -16.01 0.53
CA GLU A 75 -13.28 -15.92 1.56
C GLU A 75 -14.46 -16.84 1.22
N GLU A 76 -14.93 -16.84 -0.03
CA GLU A 76 -16.00 -17.76 -0.49
C GLU A 76 -15.59 -19.23 -0.32
N LEU A 77 -14.32 -19.57 -0.57
CA LEU A 77 -13.81 -20.92 -0.30
C LEU A 77 -13.79 -21.25 1.19
N ALA A 78 -13.47 -20.28 2.05
CA ALA A 78 -13.49 -20.48 3.48
C ALA A 78 -14.91 -20.75 3.97
N GLU A 79 -15.89 -19.97 3.53
CA GLU A 79 -17.31 -20.17 3.83
C GLU A 79 -17.78 -21.56 3.38
N GLN A 80 -17.43 -21.98 2.15
CA GLN A 80 -17.72 -23.32 1.66
C GLN A 80 -17.14 -24.42 2.55
N TYR A 81 -15.90 -24.27 3.03
CA TYR A 81 -15.31 -25.25 3.95
C TYR A 81 -15.94 -25.21 5.33
N GLU A 82 -16.30 -24.04 5.85
CA GLU A 82 -16.97 -23.87 7.14
C GLU A 82 -18.31 -24.61 7.14
N GLU A 83 -19.14 -24.39 6.11
CA GLU A 83 -20.45 -25.02 5.97
C GLU A 83 -20.37 -26.52 5.70
N SER A 84 -19.59 -26.93 4.70
CA SER A 84 -19.57 -28.33 4.24
C SER A 84 -18.92 -29.28 5.25
N LEU A 85 -17.97 -28.79 6.05
CA LEU A 85 -17.22 -29.58 7.02
C LEU A 85 -17.64 -29.29 8.47
N GLN A 86 -18.66 -28.43 8.67
CA GLN A 86 -19.17 -28.03 9.99
C GLN A 86 -18.07 -27.52 10.93
N MET A 87 -17.18 -26.67 10.40
CA MET A 87 -16.02 -26.12 11.13
C MET A 87 -16.25 -24.65 11.49
N GLU A 88 -17.22 -24.40 12.37
CA GLU A 88 -17.62 -23.05 12.77
C GLU A 88 -16.42 -22.22 13.25
N GLY A 89 -16.29 -20.99 12.73
CA GLY A 89 -15.21 -20.07 13.06
C GLY A 89 -13.95 -20.22 12.19
N LEU A 90 -13.98 -21.06 11.15
CA LEU A 90 -12.96 -21.11 10.09
C LEU A 90 -12.96 -19.77 9.34
N ARG A 91 -11.80 -19.14 9.22
CA ARG A 91 -11.67 -17.82 8.58
C ARG A 91 -10.38 -17.70 7.78
N VAL A 92 -10.41 -16.92 6.71
CA VAL A 92 -9.18 -16.46 6.05
C VAL A 92 -8.51 -15.39 6.92
N LYS A 93 -7.18 -15.45 6.99
CA LYS A 93 -6.34 -14.44 7.62
C LYS A 93 -5.16 -14.12 6.73
N TYR A 94 -4.69 -12.88 6.82
CA TYR A 94 -3.48 -12.43 6.16
C TYR A 94 -2.39 -12.10 7.18
N ASN A 95 -1.15 -12.49 6.89
CA ASN A 95 0.00 -11.82 7.50
C ASN A 95 1.12 -11.62 6.47
N GLN A 96 2.04 -10.69 6.73
CA GLN A 96 3.07 -10.35 5.74
C GLN A 96 4.02 -11.51 5.40
N ARG A 97 4.32 -12.38 6.38
CA ARG A 97 5.28 -13.48 6.21
C ARG A 97 4.72 -14.65 5.40
N ARG A 98 3.44 -14.99 5.59
CA ARG A 98 2.78 -16.17 5.01
C ARG A 98 1.71 -15.81 3.99
N GLY A 99 1.36 -14.54 3.83
CA GLY A 99 0.21 -14.13 3.03
C GLY A 99 -1.09 -14.67 3.62
N TYR A 100 -2.03 -14.97 2.71
CA TYR A 100 -3.33 -15.53 3.06
C TYR A 100 -3.21 -16.99 3.51
N HIS A 101 -3.93 -17.33 4.57
CA HIS A 101 -4.00 -18.67 5.15
C HIS A 101 -5.32 -18.84 5.90
N LEU A 102 -5.69 -20.07 6.20
CA LEU A 102 -6.87 -20.38 6.99
C LEU A 102 -6.51 -20.43 8.48
N THR A 103 -7.42 -19.95 9.31
CA THR A 103 -7.41 -20.15 10.76
C THR A 103 -8.66 -20.92 11.14
N VAL A 104 -8.49 -22.01 11.88
CA VAL A 104 -9.57 -22.93 12.28
C VAL A 104 -9.50 -23.13 13.80
N PRO A 105 -10.62 -23.29 14.52
CA PRO A 105 -10.57 -23.71 15.92
C PRO A 105 -9.80 -25.02 16.10
N ALA A 106 -9.06 -25.12 17.20
CA ALA A 106 -8.18 -26.27 17.46
C ALA A 106 -8.96 -27.60 17.58
N ASP A 107 -10.22 -27.55 17.96
CA ASP A 107 -11.09 -28.72 18.12
C ASP A 107 -11.43 -29.38 16.77
N HIS A 108 -11.38 -28.63 15.67
CA HIS A 108 -11.59 -29.13 14.31
C HIS A 108 -10.29 -29.62 13.63
N ARG A 109 -9.19 -29.78 14.39
CA ARG A 109 -7.91 -30.22 13.82
C ARG A 109 -8.02 -31.56 13.07
N MET A 110 -8.71 -32.53 13.67
CA MET A 110 -8.88 -33.86 13.07
C MET A 110 -9.67 -33.76 11.76
N THR A 111 -10.72 -32.93 11.73
CA THR A 111 -11.51 -32.68 10.51
C THR A 111 -10.64 -32.08 9.41
N ALA A 112 -9.79 -31.09 9.73
CA ALA A 112 -8.87 -30.51 8.76
C ALA A 112 -7.88 -31.54 8.19
N GLU A 113 -7.27 -32.37 9.06
CA GLU A 113 -6.33 -33.43 8.66
C GLU A 113 -6.99 -34.47 7.73
N GLN A 114 -8.26 -34.81 7.97
CA GLN A 114 -9.00 -35.78 7.15
C GLN A 114 -9.48 -35.21 5.80
N ASN A 115 -9.62 -33.89 5.68
CA ASN A 115 -10.18 -33.22 4.50
C ASN A 115 -9.11 -32.52 3.63
N GLY A 116 -7.86 -33.00 3.69
CA GLY A 116 -6.80 -32.56 2.77
C GLY A 116 -6.27 -31.15 3.06
N PHE A 117 -6.46 -30.63 4.27
CA PHE A 117 -5.78 -29.40 4.68
C PHE A 117 -4.29 -29.67 4.90
N ILE A 118 -3.47 -28.71 4.51
CA ILE A 118 -2.01 -28.79 4.52
C ILE A 118 -1.41 -27.72 5.44
N SER A 119 -0.13 -27.87 5.76
CA SER A 119 0.63 -26.92 6.59
C SER A 119 -0.03 -26.61 7.94
N ILE A 120 -0.68 -27.60 8.54
CA ILE A 120 -1.42 -27.47 9.80
C ILE A 120 -0.43 -27.22 10.94
N GLN A 121 -0.52 -26.06 11.58
CA GLN A 121 0.34 -25.62 12.65
C GLN A 121 -0.48 -25.01 13.78
N ARG A 122 -0.10 -25.28 15.03
CA ARG A 122 -0.77 -24.67 16.18
C ARG A 122 -0.40 -23.18 16.23
N GLN A 123 -1.41 -22.31 16.21
CA GLN A 123 -1.22 -20.86 16.32
C GLN A 123 -1.42 -20.40 17.77
N SER A 124 -2.42 -20.96 18.45
CA SER A 124 -2.72 -20.70 19.85
C SER A 124 -3.28 -21.95 20.53
N LYS A 125 -3.66 -21.83 21.82
CA LYS A 125 -4.39 -22.92 22.48
C LYS A 125 -5.74 -23.23 21.82
N LYS A 126 -6.38 -22.21 21.22
CA LYS A 126 -7.74 -22.28 20.67
C LYS A 126 -7.78 -22.38 19.14
N THR A 127 -6.67 -22.14 18.45
CA THR A 127 -6.66 -22.06 16.99
C THR A 127 -5.45 -22.75 16.37
N ILE A 128 -5.68 -23.32 15.19
CA ILE A 128 -4.66 -23.81 14.26
C ILE A 128 -4.65 -22.92 13.02
N SER A 129 -3.47 -22.77 12.42
CA SER A 129 -3.28 -22.19 11.09
C SER A 129 -3.05 -23.32 10.11
N CYS A 130 -3.68 -23.24 8.94
CA CYS A 130 -3.58 -24.24 7.89
C CYS A 130 -3.82 -23.60 6.52
N SER A 131 -3.71 -24.40 5.46
CA SER A 131 -4.06 -24.01 4.10
C SER A 131 -4.70 -25.21 3.39
N THR A 132 -5.17 -24.98 2.17
CA THR A 132 -5.52 -26.04 1.21
C THR A 132 -4.73 -25.78 -0.07
N GLU A 133 -4.71 -26.73 -0.99
CA GLU A 133 -4.08 -26.50 -2.30
C GLU A 133 -4.73 -25.31 -3.02
N ARG A 134 -6.08 -25.24 -3.01
CA ARG A 134 -6.87 -24.16 -3.64
C ARG A 134 -6.56 -22.78 -3.05
N ILE A 135 -6.41 -22.69 -1.73
CA ILE A 135 -6.00 -21.43 -1.05
C ILE A 135 -4.54 -21.11 -1.38
N SER A 136 -3.66 -22.10 -1.40
CA SER A 136 -2.22 -21.89 -1.67
C SER A 136 -1.96 -21.37 -3.08
N GLN A 137 -2.68 -21.89 -4.09
CA GLN A 137 -2.60 -21.41 -5.47
C GLN A 137 -3.05 -19.94 -5.58
N ARG A 138 -4.19 -19.58 -4.96
CA ARG A 138 -4.69 -18.19 -4.93
C ARG A 138 -3.77 -17.25 -4.16
N ASN A 139 -3.22 -17.71 -3.04
CA ASN A 139 -2.25 -16.94 -2.26
C ASN A 139 -0.97 -16.66 -3.08
N SER A 140 -0.49 -17.60 -3.91
CA SER A 140 0.63 -17.36 -4.83
C SER A 140 0.31 -16.23 -5.81
N ARG A 141 -0.83 -16.33 -6.49
CA ARG A 141 -1.30 -15.31 -7.45
C ARG A 141 -1.50 -13.94 -6.78
N ALA A 142 -2.02 -13.92 -5.55
CA ALA A 142 -2.19 -12.69 -4.78
C ALA A 142 -0.83 -12.05 -4.44
N ARG A 143 0.19 -12.85 -4.08
CA ARG A 143 1.55 -12.34 -3.86
C ARG A 143 2.17 -11.79 -5.13
N GLU A 144 1.97 -12.46 -6.26
CA GLU A 144 2.43 -11.99 -7.57
C GLU A 144 1.78 -10.66 -7.93
N ALA A 145 0.45 -10.53 -7.76
CA ALA A 145 -0.26 -9.27 -7.99
C ALA A 145 0.27 -8.15 -7.09
N ILE A 146 0.49 -8.41 -5.80
CA ILE A 146 1.09 -7.43 -4.88
C ILE A 146 2.51 -7.06 -5.33
N GLN A 147 3.33 -8.01 -5.77
CA GLN A 147 4.68 -7.72 -6.24
C GLN A 147 4.66 -6.85 -7.51
N GLN A 148 3.75 -7.12 -8.44
CA GLN A 148 3.58 -6.29 -9.65
C GLN A 148 3.17 -4.86 -9.30
N ILE A 149 2.25 -4.69 -8.35
CA ILE A 149 1.85 -3.36 -7.86
C ILE A 149 3.05 -2.62 -7.29
N LEU A 150 3.83 -3.26 -6.41
CA LEU A 150 4.98 -2.61 -5.77
C LEU A 150 6.09 -2.27 -6.77
N ALA A 151 6.42 -3.17 -7.68
CA ALA A 151 7.45 -2.94 -8.69
C ALA A 151 7.04 -1.84 -9.68
N THR A 152 5.77 -1.81 -10.09
CA THR A 152 5.25 -0.74 -10.95
C THR A 152 5.23 0.58 -10.18
N THR A 153 4.85 0.57 -8.91
CA THR A 153 4.86 1.75 -8.05
C THR A 153 6.24 2.38 -7.93
N GLU A 154 7.25 1.56 -7.67
CA GLU A 154 8.65 2.01 -7.62
C GLU A 154 9.10 2.62 -8.95
N LYS A 155 8.73 1.98 -10.07
CA LYS A 155 9.07 2.46 -11.41
C LYS A 155 8.44 3.82 -11.71
N GLU A 156 7.15 4.02 -11.43
CA GLU A 156 6.46 5.28 -11.72
C GLU A 156 6.89 6.42 -10.78
N ILE A 157 7.25 6.11 -9.53
CA ILE A 157 7.71 7.11 -8.55
C ILE A 157 9.16 7.55 -8.79
N SER A 158 10.01 6.70 -9.37
CA SER A 158 11.45 6.99 -9.54
C SER A 158 11.74 8.31 -10.28
N PRO A 159 11.09 8.63 -11.42
CA PRO A 159 11.29 9.92 -12.10
C PRO A 159 10.88 11.12 -11.25
N LEU A 160 9.82 10.98 -10.46
CA LEU A 160 9.35 12.04 -9.56
C LEU A 160 10.39 12.32 -8.46
N ILE A 161 11.00 11.27 -7.90
CA ILE A 161 12.09 11.42 -6.94
C ILE A 161 13.28 12.15 -7.57
N ASP A 162 13.65 11.80 -8.80
CA ASP A 162 14.77 12.45 -9.50
C ASP A 162 14.47 13.92 -9.82
N LYS A 163 13.20 14.24 -10.14
CA LYS A 163 12.75 15.63 -10.29
C LYS A 163 12.80 16.40 -8.96
N VAL A 164 12.37 15.81 -7.85
CA VAL A 164 12.53 16.44 -6.52
C VAL A 164 14.00 16.72 -6.23
N ARG A 165 14.89 15.76 -6.51
CA ARG A 165 16.34 15.90 -6.31
C ARG A 165 16.93 17.05 -7.13
N SER A 166 16.53 17.21 -8.38
CA SER A 166 17.02 18.30 -9.23
C SER A 166 16.55 19.67 -8.75
N LEU A 167 15.40 19.75 -8.09
CA LEU A 167 14.81 20.99 -7.57
C LEU A 167 15.15 21.28 -6.10
N LEU A 168 15.98 20.46 -5.44
CA LEU A 168 16.33 20.64 -4.01
C LEU A 168 16.83 22.04 -3.69
N HIS A 169 17.68 22.61 -4.55
CA HIS A 169 18.21 23.97 -4.37
C HIS A 169 17.12 25.04 -4.33
N LEU A 170 16.05 24.91 -5.14
CA LEU A 170 14.90 25.81 -5.12
C LEU A 170 14.06 25.60 -3.85
N LEU A 171 13.83 24.35 -3.46
CA LEU A 171 13.08 24.03 -2.24
C LEU A 171 13.77 24.58 -0.98
N PHE A 172 15.11 24.51 -0.92
CA PHE A 172 15.88 25.15 0.13
C PHE A 172 15.72 26.68 0.11
N GLY A 173 15.83 27.31 -1.05
CA GLY A 173 15.64 28.77 -1.19
C GLY A 173 14.24 29.24 -0.79
N ILE A 174 13.20 28.44 -1.06
CA ILE A 174 11.83 28.69 -0.58
C ILE A 174 11.77 28.61 0.94
N SER A 175 12.33 27.55 1.54
CA SER A 175 12.36 27.37 2.99
C SER A 175 13.04 28.56 3.69
N GLU A 176 14.18 29.01 3.17
CA GLU A 176 14.89 30.21 3.66
C GLU A 176 14.03 31.47 3.53
N SER A 177 13.36 31.65 2.38
CA SER A 177 12.48 32.80 2.14
C SER A 177 11.29 32.82 3.10
N ILE A 178 10.69 31.66 3.41
CA ILE A 178 9.63 31.52 4.41
C ILE A 178 10.15 31.85 5.81
N ALA A 179 11.30 31.29 6.20
CA ALA A 179 11.88 31.52 7.53
C ALA A 179 12.24 32.99 7.75
N LEU A 180 12.79 33.65 6.73
CA LEU A 180 13.07 35.08 6.80
C LEU A 180 11.80 35.94 6.78
N LEU A 181 10.76 35.53 6.04
CA LEU A 181 9.46 36.22 6.09
C LEU A 181 8.84 36.14 7.50
N ASP A 182 8.90 34.97 8.14
CA ASP A 182 8.44 34.73 9.51
C ASP A 182 9.21 35.56 10.57
N MET A 183 10.45 35.93 10.28
CA MET A 183 11.26 36.80 11.16
C MET A 183 10.95 38.29 11.01
N VAL A 184 10.45 38.72 9.84
CA VAL A 184 10.25 40.14 9.48
C VAL A 184 8.80 40.58 9.65
N VAL A 185 7.85 39.63 9.57
CA VAL A 185 6.42 39.83 9.85
C VAL A 185 6.15 39.68 11.34
#